data_AF-A0A946BBT9-F1
#
_entry.id   AF-A0A946BBT9-F1
#
_cell.length_a   1.000
_cell.length_b   1.000
_cell.length_c   1.000
_cell.angle_alpha   90.00
_cell.angle_beta   90.00
_cell.angle_gamma   90.00
#
_symmetry.space_group_name_H-M   'P 1'
#
loop_
_entity.id
_entity.type
_entity.pdbx_description
1 polymer ?
#
loop_
_entity_poly.entity_id
_entity_poly.type
_entity_poly.pdbx_seq_one_letter_code
_entity_poly.pdbx_strand_id
1 'polypeptide(L)'
;MKKATKDKTLLEETEQQIIFKWIRANQIRYSKLQLAYGTLNGVRLAPKLRKKMYLQGNRKGVPDIVLPAKSCTGRYSGLYIELKRVFRGVVSIDQKRYMKLLNEQGYLALVCRGHAEAIELIKDYLGIKLIK
;
A
#
# COMPACT_ATOMS: atom_id res chain seq x y z
N MET A 1 36.03 -13.32 12.59
CA MET A 1 34.92 -12.33 12.59
C MET A 1 34.26 -12.32 11.22
N LYS A 2 33.02 -12.83 11.10
CA LYS A 2 32.27 -12.78 9.83
C LYS A 2 31.78 -11.34 9.62
N LYS A 3 32.22 -10.67 8.55
CA LYS A 3 31.73 -9.34 8.16
C LYS A 3 30.22 -9.42 7.97
N ALA A 4 29.47 -8.59 8.70
CA ALA A 4 28.04 -8.44 8.51
C ALA A 4 27.78 -7.97 7.07
N THR A 5 27.15 -8.82 6.26
CA THR A 5 26.67 -8.46 4.93
C THR A 5 25.65 -7.35 5.07
N LYS A 6 25.96 -6.17 4.51
CA LYS A 6 25.08 -5.00 4.45
C LYS A 6 23.69 -5.45 3.98
N ASP A 7 22.70 -5.32 4.85
CA ASP A 7 21.33 -5.78 4.64
C ASP A 7 20.79 -5.19 3.32
N LYS A 8 20.67 -6.04 2.29
CA LYS A 8 20.21 -5.68 0.92
C LYS A 8 18.69 -5.42 0.87
N THR A 9 18.08 -5.06 1.98
CA THR A 9 16.64 -4.79 2.06
C THR A 9 16.31 -3.47 1.36
N LEU A 10 15.42 -3.50 0.37
CA LEU A 10 14.97 -2.31 -0.35
C LEU A 10 14.31 -1.30 0.60
N LEU A 11 14.37 -0.02 0.24
CA LEU A 11 13.63 1.04 0.93
C LEU A 11 12.13 0.88 0.63
N GLU A 12 11.27 1.32 1.55
CA GLU A 12 9.81 1.27 1.39
C GLU A 12 9.34 2.00 0.13
N GLU A 13 9.98 3.14 -0.19
CA GLU A 13 9.75 3.87 -1.42
C GLU A 13 10.10 3.03 -2.67
N THR A 14 11.23 2.32 -2.66
CA THR A 14 11.64 1.45 -3.77
C THR A 14 10.67 0.29 -3.95
N GLU A 15 10.22 -0.32 -2.85
CA GLU A 15 9.18 -1.36 -2.85
C GLU A 15 7.89 -0.82 -3.50
N GLN A 16 7.45 0.38 -3.12
CA GLN A 16 6.26 1.02 -3.68
C GLN A 16 6.39 1.32 -5.18
N GLN A 17 7.55 1.79 -5.62
CA GLN A 17 7.83 2.04 -7.04
C GLN A 17 7.71 0.75 -7.87
N ILE A 18 8.18 -0.38 -7.35
CA ILE A 18 8.05 -1.69 -8.03
C ILE A 18 6.57 -2.09 -8.17
N ILE A 19 5.77 -1.92 -7.10
CA ILE A 19 4.33 -2.19 -7.14
C ILE A 19 3.65 -1.35 -8.22
N PHE A 20 3.88 -0.04 -8.24
CA PHE A 20 3.24 0.83 -9.24
C PHE A 20 3.78 0.61 -10.66
N LYS A 21 5.03 0.17 -10.83
CA LYS A 21 5.53 -0.28 -12.14
C LYS A 21 4.74 -1.49 -12.64
N TRP A 22 4.50 -2.47 -11.77
CA TRP A 22 3.68 -3.64 -12.09
C TRP A 22 2.23 -3.26 -12.40
N ILE A 23 1.61 -2.39 -11.58
CA ILE A 23 0.24 -1.89 -11.82
C ILE A 23 0.13 -1.27 -13.21
N ARG A 24 1.02 -0.32 -13.55
CA ARG A 24 0.99 0.37 -14.85
C ARG A 24 1.18 -0.58 -16.04
N ALA A 25 2.02 -1.60 -15.89
CA ALA A 25 2.23 -2.62 -16.92
C ALA A 25 1.00 -3.52 -17.15
N ASN A 26 0.11 -3.62 -16.16
CA ASN A 26 -1.02 -4.56 -16.17
C ASN A 26 -2.40 -3.87 -16.28
N GLN A 27 -2.47 -2.55 -16.16
CA GLN A 27 -3.74 -1.79 -16.07
C GLN A 27 -4.57 -1.76 -17.35
N ILE A 28 -3.99 -2.07 -18.51
CA ILE A 28 -4.74 -2.26 -19.76
C ILE A 28 -5.50 -3.59 -19.72
N ARG A 29 -4.83 -4.66 -19.28
CA ARG A 29 -5.42 -5.99 -19.16
C ARG A 29 -6.41 -6.10 -18.01
N TYR A 30 -6.12 -5.43 -16.90
CA TYR A 30 -6.98 -5.41 -15.70
C TYR A 30 -7.36 -3.97 -15.37
N SER A 31 -8.43 -3.48 -16.02
CA SER A 31 -8.84 -2.07 -15.99
C SER A 31 -9.03 -1.48 -14.58
N LYS A 32 -9.45 -2.28 -13.60
CA LYS A 32 -9.58 -1.85 -12.19
C LYS A 32 -8.28 -1.30 -11.61
N LEU A 33 -7.11 -1.75 -12.08
CA LEU A 33 -5.81 -1.26 -11.63
C LEU A 33 -5.57 0.22 -11.97
N GLN A 34 -6.27 0.79 -12.96
CA GLN A 34 -6.16 2.21 -13.33
C GLN A 34 -6.61 3.13 -12.19
N LEU A 35 -7.42 2.62 -11.25
CA LEU A 35 -7.90 3.38 -10.10
C LEU A 35 -6.87 3.44 -8.96
N ALA A 36 -5.79 2.65 -9.00
CA ALA A 36 -4.82 2.58 -7.91
C ALA A 36 -3.96 3.85 -7.82
N TYR A 37 -3.76 4.37 -6.61
CA TYR A 37 -2.88 5.52 -6.36
C TYR A 37 -2.14 5.42 -5.02
N GLY A 38 -0.99 6.07 -4.95
CA GLY A 38 -0.19 6.20 -3.73
C GLY A 38 -0.60 7.45 -2.95
N THR A 39 -0.64 7.37 -1.63
CA THR A 39 -0.90 8.53 -0.77
C THR A 39 0.39 9.24 -0.38
N LEU A 40 0.29 10.49 0.04
CA LEU A 40 1.45 11.26 0.52
C LEU A 40 1.79 11.00 1.99
N ASN A 41 1.10 10.08 2.67
CA ASN A 41 1.26 9.86 4.11
C ASN A 41 2.59 9.19 4.49
N GLY A 42 3.16 8.39 3.58
CA GLY A 42 4.51 7.83 3.72
C GLY A 42 5.64 8.81 3.36
N VAL A 43 5.33 10.00 2.82
CA VAL A 43 6.35 10.95 2.34
C VAL A 43 6.78 11.90 3.46
N ARG A 44 8.10 12.08 3.61
CA ARG A 44 8.65 13.07 4.56
C ARG A 44 8.41 14.50 4.04
N LEU A 45 7.44 15.18 4.61
CA LEU A 45 7.13 16.58 4.30
C LEU A 45 7.80 17.55 5.27
N ALA A 46 8.18 18.74 4.76
CA ALA A 46 8.61 19.87 5.56
C ALA A 46 7.51 20.31 6.55
N PRO A 47 7.84 20.84 7.74
CA PRO A 47 6.85 21.12 8.79
C PRO A 47 5.70 22.04 8.36
N LYS A 48 6.00 23.13 7.63
CA LYS A 48 4.99 24.07 7.11
C LYS A 48 4.01 23.37 6.15
N LEU A 49 4.54 22.55 5.23
CA LEU A 49 3.74 21.79 4.27
C LEU A 49 2.88 20.74 4.99
N ARG A 50 3.42 20.04 5.99
CA ARG A 50 2.66 19.08 6.80
C ARG A 50 1.46 19.73 7.50
N LYS A 51 1.66 20.91 8.09
CA LYS A 51 0.57 21.69 8.71
C LYS A 51 -0.49 22.07 7.66
N LYS A 52 -0.07 22.57 6.49
CA LYS A 52 -0.97 22.90 5.39
C LYS A 52 -1.79 21.68 4.94
N MET A 53 -1.15 20.54 4.70
CA MET A 53 -1.84 19.30 4.30
C MET A 53 -2.83 18.82 5.36
N TYR A 54 -2.45 18.88 6.64
CA TYR A 54 -3.36 18.53 7.73
C TYR A 54 -4.62 19.42 7.76
N LEU A 55 -4.45 20.73 7.60
CA LEU A 55 -5.57 21.68 7.51
C LEU A 55 -6.45 21.45 6.27
N GLN A 56 -5.89 20.86 5.21
CA GLN A 56 -6.61 20.45 4.00
C GLN A 56 -7.20 19.04 4.10
N GLY A 57 -7.19 18.43 5.29
CA GLY A 57 -7.84 17.14 5.55
C GLY A 57 -6.93 15.92 5.47
N ASN A 58 -5.62 16.09 5.31
CA ASN A 58 -4.69 14.96 5.38
C ASN A 58 -4.73 14.31 6.77
N ARG A 59 -4.97 13.00 6.82
CA ARG A 59 -5.09 12.25 8.08
C ARG A 59 -3.87 11.37 8.31
N LYS A 60 -3.34 11.40 9.54
CA LYS A 60 -2.30 10.47 9.96
C LYS A 60 -2.81 9.02 9.89
N GLY A 61 -1.93 8.12 9.53
CA GLY A 61 -2.19 6.68 9.52
C GLY A 61 -2.98 6.16 8.32
N VAL A 62 -3.38 7.03 7.38
CA VAL A 62 -3.94 6.59 6.09
C VAL A 62 -2.91 5.69 5.38
N PRO A 63 -3.30 4.50 4.90
CA PRO A 63 -2.40 3.57 4.23
C PRO A 63 -1.71 4.15 2.97
N ASP A 64 -0.57 3.56 2.61
CA ASP A 64 0.30 4.07 1.54
C ASP A 64 -0.29 3.92 0.14
N ILE A 65 -1.03 2.84 -0.11
CA ILE A 65 -1.59 2.52 -1.43
C ILE A 65 -3.10 2.31 -1.29
N VAL A 66 -3.85 2.88 -2.22
CA VAL A 66 -5.30 2.73 -2.31
C VAL A 66 -5.67 2.20 -3.69
N LEU A 67 -6.55 1.20 -3.73
CA LEU A 67 -7.21 0.70 -4.92
C LEU A 67 -8.73 0.75 -4.65
N PRO A 68 -9.41 1.85 -5.03
CA PRO A 68 -10.82 2.08 -4.76
C PRO A 68 -11.70 1.32 -5.77
N ALA A 69 -11.51 0.01 -5.86
CA ALA A 69 -12.25 -0.89 -6.72
C ALA A 69 -12.86 -2.02 -5.90
N LYS A 70 -14.08 -2.44 -6.24
CA LYS A 70 -14.70 -3.61 -5.62
C LYS A 70 -13.86 -4.87 -5.88
N SER A 71 -13.66 -5.66 -4.83
CA SER A 71 -13.02 -7.00 -4.89
C SER A 71 -13.71 -7.91 -5.92
N CYS A 72 -13.02 -8.96 -6.37
CA CYS A 72 -13.57 -9.94 -7.30
C CYS A 72 -14.81 -10.67 -6.74
N THR A 73 -14.89 -10.84 -5.43
CA THR A 73 -16.04 -11.46 -4.74
C THR A 73 -17.16 -10.46 -4.45
N GLY A 74 -16.93 -9.16 -4.64
CA GLY A 74 -17.87 -8.09 -4.26
C GLY A 74 -17.94 -7.81 -2.75
N ARG A 75 -17.22 -8.59 -1.91
CA ARG A 75 -17.25 -8.46 -0.44
C ARG A 75 -16.70 -7.12 0.07
N TYR A 76 -15.67 -6.62 -0.60
CA TYR A 76 -14.99 -5.38 -0.22
C TYR A 76 -15.18 -4.30 -1.29
N SER A 77 -15.38 -3.06 -0.84
CA SER A 77 -15.61 -1.88 -1.67
C SER A 77 -14.33 -1.20 -2.18
N GLY A 78 -13.18 -1.54 -1.60
CA GLY A 78 -11.86 -1.02 -1.96
C GLY A 78 -10.76 -1.68 -1.14
N LEU A 79 -9.55 -1.67 -1.67
CA LEU A 79 -8.35 -2.21 -1.04
C LEU A 79 -7.43 -1.06 -0.60
N TYR A 80 -6.92 -1.16 0.61
CA TYR A 80 -5.91 -0.29 1.19
C TYR A 80 -4.72 -1.13 1.65
N ILE A 81 -3.52 -0.74 1.26
CA ILE A 81 -2.28 -1.44 1.62
C ILE A 81 -1.38 -0.46 2.37
N GLU A 82 -1.09 -0.80 3.62
CA GLU A 82 -0.01 -0.22 4.39
C GLU A 82 1.26 -0.99 4.06
N LEU A 83 2.19 -0.36 3.35
CA LEU A 83 3.40 -1.01 2.88
C LEU A 83 4.49 -0.87 3.92
N LYS A 84 5.21 -1.95 4.17
CA LYS A 84 6.40 -1.93 5.02
C LYS A 84 7.56 -2.58 4.29
N ARG A 85 8.79 -2.17 4.63
CA ARG A 85 9.99 -2.91 4.22
C ARG A 85 9.88 -4.37 4.67
N VAL A 86 10.48 -5.29 3.90
CA VAL A 86 10.49 -6.73 4.21
C VAL A 86 10.99 -6.99 5.64
N PHE A 87 12.03 -6.27 6.05
CA PHE A 87 12.60 -6.35 7.40
C PHE A 87 12.49 -5.02 8.14
N ARG A 88 12.27 -5.11 9.46
CA ARG A 88 12.31 -3.99 10.43
C ARG A 88 11.28 -2.86 10.22
N GLY A 89 10.30 -3.04 9.33
CA GLY A 89 9.16 -2.12 9.21
C GLY A 89 8.18 -2.29 10.38
N VAL A 90 7.87 -1.19 11.06
CA VAL A 90 6.92 -1.16 12.19
C VAL A 90 5.67 -0.40 11.78
N VAL A 91 4.51 -0.95 12.12
CA VAL A 91 3.21 -0.30 11.91
C VAL A 91 2.88 0.55 13.13
N SER A 92 2.67 1.85 12.91
CA SER A 92 2.33 2.81 13.97
C SER A 92 0.92 2.57 14.53
N ILE A 93 0.66 3.14 15.72
CA ILE A 93 -0.66 3.06 16.37
C ILE A 93 -1.73 3.73 15.50
N ASP A 94 -1.43 4.89 14.91
CA ASP A 94 -2.35 5.62 14.03
C ASP A 94 -2.72 4.79 12.79
N GLN A 95 -1.75 4.10 12.18
CA GLN A 95 -1.99 3.21 11.03
C GLN A 95 -2.89 2.03 11.40
N LYS A 96 -2.61 1.37 12.54
CA LYS A 96 -3.47 0.28 13.05
C LYS A 96 -4.91 0.75 13.26
N ARG A 97 -5.08 1.92 13.88
CA ARG A 97 -6.40 2.51 14.12
C ARG A 97 -7.12 2.81 12.81
N TYR A 98 -6.44 3.43 11.85
CA TYR A 98 -7.06 3.81 10.58
C TYR A 98 -7.50 2.59 9.77
N MET A 99 -6.65 1.56 9.68
CA MET A 99 -6.99 0.31 9.01
C MET A 99 -8.17 -0.40 9.69
N LYS A 100 -8.26 -0.38 11.03
CA LYS A 100 -9.43 -0.92 11.75
C LYS A 100 -10.72 -0.24 11.29
N LEU A 101 -10.73 1.10 11.26
CA LEU A 101 -11.89 1.89 10.83
C LEU A 101 -12.26 1.60 9.36
N LEU A 102 -11.27 1.46 8.46
CA LEU A 102 -11.51 1.07 7.07
C LEU A 102 -12.19 -0.31 6.98
N ASN A 103 -11.68 -1.29 7.71
CA ASN A 103 -12.23 -2.65 7.73
C ASN A 103 -13.66 -2.68 8.28
N GLU A 104 -13.97 -1.88 9.31
CA GLU A 104 -15.32 -1.71 9.86
C GLU A 104 -16.31 -1.11 8.84
N GLN A 105 -15.82 -0.40 7.82
CA GLN A 105 -16.64 0.21 6.75
C GLN A 105 -16.70 -0.66 5.47
N GLY A 106 -16.27 -1.93 5.54
CA GLY A 106 -16.35 -2.85 4.39
C GLY A 106 -15.27 -2.64 3.33
N TYR A 107 -14.18 -1.94 3.66
CA TYR A 107 -12.96 -1.97 2.87
C TYR A 107 -12.06 -3.12 3.34
N LEU A 108 -11.12 -3.55 2.51
CA LEU A 108 -10.02 -4.40 2.96
C LEU A 108 -8.79 -3.54 3.19
N ALA A 109 -8.30 -3.48 4.43
CA ALA A 109 -7.10 -2.75 4.79
C ALA A 109 -6.11 -3.68 5.50
N LEU A 110 -4.96 -3.93 4.87
CA LEU A 110 -3.94 -4.87 5.33
C LEU A 110 -2.54 -4.27 5.26
N VAL A 111 -1.65 -4.85 6.06
CA VAL A 111 -0.22 -4.57 6.01
C VAL A 111 0.43 -5.55 5.05
N CYS A 112 1.28 -5.07 4.14
CA CYS A 112 2.12 -5.92 3.30
C CYS A 112 3.60 -5.60 3.53
N ARG A 113 4.45 -6.62 3.57
CA ARG A 113 5.90 -6.49 3.71
C ARG A 113 6.58 -6.74 2.37
N GLY A 114 6.95 -5.63 1.72
CA GLY A 114 7.59 -5.63 0.41
C GLY A 114 6.62 -5.75 -0.77
N HIS A 115 7.15 -5.51 -1.96
CA HIS A 115 6.38 -5.46 -3.20
C HIS A 115 5.74 -6.80 -3.57
N ALA A 116 6.41 -7.92 -3.31
CA ALA A 116 5.91 -9.24 -3.67
C ALA A 116 4.59 -9.55 -2.96
N GLU A 117 4.53 -9.37 -1.64
CA GLU A 117 3.31 -9.59 -0.85
C GLU A 117 2.19 -8.64 -1.29
N ALA A 118 2.49 -7.36 -1.52
CA ALA A 118 1.50 -6.39 -1.97
C ALA A 118 0.93 -6.72 -3.36
N ILE A 119 1.77 -7.18 -4.29
CA ILE A 119 1.33 -7.58 -5.64
C ILE A 119 0.46 -8.83 -5.56
N GLU A 120 0.84 -9.84 -4.78
CA GLU A 120 0.01 -11.03 -4.58
C GLU A 120 -1.33 -10.68 -3.96
N LEU A 121 -1.36 -9.81 -2.93
CA LEU A 121 -2.62 -9.34 -2.36
C LEU A 121 -3.50 -8.63 -3.40
N ILE A 122 -2.94 -7.78 -4.26
CA ILE A 122 -3.69 -7.12 -5.33
C ILE A 122 -4.24 -8.15 -6.32
N LYS A 123 -3.45 -9.16 -6.69
CA LYS A 123 -3.90 -10.23 -7.59
C LYS A 123 -5.05 -11.00 -6.98
N ASP A 124 -4.93 -11.45 -5.74
CA ASP A 124 -5.97 -12.18 -5.01
C ASP A 124 -7.25 -11.33 -4.89
N TYR A 125 -7.10 -10.07 -4.48
CA TYR A 125 -8.20 -9.13 -4.34
C TYR A 125 -8.98 -8.92 -5.64
N LEU A 126 -8.29 -8.89 -6.78
CA LEU A 126 -8.89 -8.71 -8.10
C LEU A 126 -9.20 -10.03 -8.83
N GLY A 127 -8.85 -11.19 -8.26
CA GLY A 127 -9.02 -12.50 -8.90
C GLY A 127 -8.14 -12.69 -10.14
N ILE A 128 -6.97 -12.05 -10.18
CA ILE A 128 -6.01 -12.16 -11.29
C ILE A 128 -5.31 -13.52 -11.19
N LYS A 129 -5.67 -14.44 -12.09
CA LYS A 129 -5.01 -15.74 -12.19
C LYS A 129 -3.68 -15.60 -12.93
N LEU A 130 -2.62 -16.19 -12.37
CA LEU A 130 -1.40 -16.45 -13.12
C LEU A 130 -1.74 -17.47 -14.21
N ILE A 131 -1.53 -17.11 -15.48
CA ILE A 131 -1.45 -18.10 -16.54
C ILE A 131 -0.14 -18.84 -16.26
N LYS A 132 -0.23 -20.11 -15.85
CA LYS A 132 0.91 -21.04 -15.88
C LYS A 132 1.21 -21.41 -17.32
#